data_AF-A0ABD3D7K4-F1
#
_entry.id   AF-A0ABD3D7K4-F1
#
_cell.length_a   1.000
_cell.length_b   1.000
_cell.length_c   1.000
_cell.angle_alpha   90.00
_cell.angle_beta   90.00
_cell.angle_gamma   90.00
#
_symmetry.space_group_name_H-M   'P 1'
#
loop_
_entity.id
_entity.type
_entity.pdbx_description
1 polymer ?
#
loop_
_entity_poly.entity_id
_entity_poly.type
_entity_poly.pdbx_seq_one_letter_code
_entity_poly.pdbx_strand_id
1 'polypeptide(L)'
;MGSGSMLFAQKRSSGPLPTSVSAANGRAATILPRSRQIKKTFNNMKITILCGFVTILVLRGTIGLNLVSSEAEAENQHLVEETNRILAEIRSDKDPTNPDDQPERFLDVNATFALGPRINSWDEDRKVWLQKNPKFPNYINGKPRILLVTGSLPNPCDNAIGDHYLLKSVKNKIDYCRIHGIEIVYNMAHLDKELAGYWAKLPLIRRLMLSHPEVEWIWWMDSDALFTDMVFEIPSNKYTDYNMVIHGYPDLLFDQNSWIALNTGSFLFRNCQWSLDLLDVWAPMGPKGPIRVEAGKILTANLKGRPAFEADDQSALIYLLIS
;
A
#
# COMPACT_ATOMS: atom_id res chain seq x y z
N MET A 1 8.80 48.72 19.89
CA MET A 1 10.12 48.12 20.21
C MET A 1 10.41 47.17 19.05
N GLY A 2 11.04 47.57 17.94
CA GLY A 2 12.43 48.04 17.82
C GLY A 2 13.36 46.83 17.99
N SER A 3 14.15 46.35 17.02
CA SER A 3 14.64 46.89 15.75
C SER A 3 15.06 45.74 14.82
N GLY A 4 14.72 45.84 13.53
CA GLY A 4 15.35 45.05 12.47
C GLY A 4 16.74 45.58 12.09
N SER A 5 17.49 44.77 11.36
CA SER A 5 18.53 45.26 10.44
C SER A 5 18.53 44.39 9.19
N MET A 6 18.65 45.09 8.06
CA MET A 6 18.43 44.68 6.69
C MET A 6 19.72 45.00 5.90
N LEU A 7 19.85 44.42 4.70
CA LEU A 7 20.67 44.89 3.55
C LEU A 7 22.16 44.52 3.53
N PHE A 8 22.83 44.38 2.38
CA PHE A 8 22.57 43.85 1.02
C PHE A 8 23.94 43.88 0.28
N ALA A 9 24.09 43.02 -0.73
CA ALA A 9 25.07 42.92 -1.83
C ALA A 9 26.21 43.95 -2.05
N GLN A 10 27.40 43.47 -2.50
CA GLN A 10 28.09 44.02 -3.70
C GLN A 10 29.29 43.18 -4.28
N LYS A 11 29.12 42.82 -5.56
CA LYS A 11 29.99 42.75 -6.78
C LYS A 11 31.52 43.01 -6.79
N ARG A 12 32.17 42.38 -7.81
CA ARG A 12 33.42 42.70 -8.59
C ARG A 12 34.77 42.30 -7.94
N SER A 13 35.89 41.98 -8.62
CA SER A 13 36.30 41.59 -9.99
C SER A 13 37.84 41.34 -9.99
N SER A 14 38.33 40.31 -10.70
CA SER A 14 39.63 40.17 -11.41
C SER A 14 41.00 40.64 -10.85
N GLY A 15 41.90 39.65 -10.64
CA GLY A 15 43.34 39.63 -10.99
C GLY A 15 44.36 40.22 -10.00
N PRO A 16 45.69 39.94 -10.10
CA PRO A 16 46.44 38.92 -10.85
C PRO A 16 47.42 38.06 -10.00
N LEU A 17 48.03 37.03 -10.62
CA LEU A 17 49.17 36.23 -10.12
C LEU A 17 50.48 37.04 -10.02
N PRO A 18 51.42 36.61 -9.17
CA PRO A 18 52.82 36.60 -9.58
C PRO A 18 53.53 35.26 -9.33
N THR A 19 54.31 34.89 -10.33
CA THR A 19 55.44 33.95 -10.34
C THR A 19 56.59 34.42 -9.43
N SER A 20 57.44 33.51 -8.94
CA SER A 20 58.88 33.54 -9.26
C SER A 20 59.74 32.52 -8.45
N VAL A 21 60.63 31.88 -9.21
CA VAL A 21 61.99 31.33 -8.99
C VAL A 21 62.32 30.23 -7.96
N SER A 22 62.88 29.19 -8.56
CA SER A 22 63.85 28.20 -8.13
C SER A 22 65.05 28.73 -7.34
N ALA A 23 65.47 27.98 -6.31
CA ALA A 23 66.84 28.02 -5.77
C ALA A 23 67.30 26.63 -5.33
N ALA A 24 68.53 26.32 -5.71
CA ALA A 24 69.17 25.02 -5.69
C ALA A 24 69.75 24.64 -4.32
N ASN A 25 69.97 23.32 -4.19
CA ASN A 25 70.69 22.62 -3.14
C ASN A 25 72.08 23.19 -2.80
N GLY A 26 72.54 22.91 -1.57
CA GLY A 26 73.89 22.34 -1.42
C GLY A 26 74.75 22.85 -0.27
N ARG A 27 74.74 22.06 0.81
CA ARG A 27 75.56 22.11 2.04
C ARG A 27 77.08 22.21 1.85
N ALA A 28 77.74 22.81 2.86
CA ALA A 28 79.14 22.59 3.19
C ALA A 28 79.38 21.20 3.82
N ALA A 29 80.58 20.66 3.57
CA ALA A 29 81.00 19.28 3.80
C ALA A 29 81.38 18.95 5.26
N THR A 30 81.34 17.66 5.61
CA THR A 30 82.40 16.96 6.38
C THR A 30 82.16 15.44 6.42
N ILE A 31 83.27 14.72 6.52
CA ILE A 31 83.59 13.30 6.23
C ILE A 31 83.22 12.34 7.39
N LEU A 32 82.99 11.03 7.14
CA LEU A 32 83.38 9.83 7.98
C LEU A 32 82.77 8.46 7.47
N PRO A 33 83.21 7.25 7.91
CA PRO A 33 83.89 6.26 7.05
C PRO A 33 83.14 4.93 6.74
N ARG A 34 83.86 4.05 6.03
CA ARG A 34 83.48 3.06 5.01
C ARG A 34 83.00 1.66 5.48
N SER A 35 82.44 1.48 6.69
CA SER A 35 82.05 0.14 7.20
C SER A 35 80.58 -0.04 7.62
N ARG A 36 79.75 1.01 7.50
CA ARG A 36 78.32 0.99 7.90
C ARG A 36 77.32 0.77 6.75
N GLN A 37 77.82 0.66 5.51
CA GLN A 37 76.97 0.62 4.30
C GLN A 37 76.30 -0.73 4.05
N ILE A 38 76.92 -1.86 4.41
CA ILE A 38 76.46 -3.20 4.00
C ILE A 38 75.26 -3.70 4.84
N LYS A 39 75.22 -3.39 6.15
CA LYS A 39 74.05 -3.70 7.00
C LYS A 39 72.83 -2.83 6.67
N LYS A 40 73.04 -1.60 6.17
CA LYS A 40 71.97 -0.65 5.83
C LYS A 40 71.27 -1.03 4.51
N THR A 41 72.02 -1.52 3.53
CA THR A 41 71.46 -2.05 2.27
C THR A 41 70.60 -3.29 2.47
N PHE A 42 70.99 -4.21 3.37
CA PHE A 42 70.20 -5.41 3.64
C PHE A 42 68.86 -5.10 4.34
N ASN A 43 68.86 -4.18 5.31
CA ASN A 43 67.61 -3.75 5.96
C ASN A 43 66.73 -2.93 5.02
N ASN A 44 67.32 -2.08 4.17
CA ASN A 44 66.55 -1.36 3.14
C ASN A 44 65.92 -2.33 2.13
N MET A 45 66.64 -3.39 1.71
CA MET A 45 66.11 -4.40 0.79
C MET A 45 64.94 -5.19 1.40
N LYS A 46 65.02 -5.56 2.69
CA LYS A 46 63.90 -6.19 3.41
C LYS A 46 62.67 -5.29 3.50
N ILE A 47 62.86 -3.99 3.77
CA ILE A 47 61.77 -3.01 3.81
C ILE A 47 61.16 -2.83 2.42
N THR A 48 61.95 -2.77 1.35
CA THR A 48 61.44 -2.65 -0.02
C THR A 48 60.65 -3.88 -0.45
N ILE A 49 61.09 -5.09 -0.09
CA ILE A 49 60.34 -6.32 -0.38
C ILE A 49 59.03 -6.35 0.41
N LEU A 50 59.03 -5.97 1.69
CA LEU A 50 57.83 -5.90 2.52
C LEU A 50 56.85 -4.85 1.98
N CYS A 51 57.34 -3.65 1.62
CA CYS A 51 56.54 -2.62 0.96
C CYS A 51 55.95 -3.13 -0.35
N GLY A 52 56.74 -3.79 -1.20
CA GLY A 52 56.26 -4.38 -2.45
C GLY A 52 55.14 -5.40 -2.22
N PHE A 53 55.30 -6.29 -1.23
CA PHE A 53 54.31 -7.31 -0.91
C PHE A 53 53.02 -6.71 -0.34
N VAL A 54 53.11 -5.74 0.56
CA VAL A 54 51.96 -4.99 1.10
C VAL A 54 51.24 -4.24 -0.02
N THR A 55 51.97 -3.62 -0.95
CA THR A 55 51.38 -2.90 -2.09
C THR A 55 50.63 -3.88 -3.01
N ILE A 56 51.18 -5.06 -3.28
CA ILE A 56 50.50 -6.10 -4.07
C ILE A 56 49.24 -6.62 -3.36
N LEU A 57 49.29 -6.83 -2.04
CA LEU A 57 48.13 -7.27 -1.25
C LEU A 57 47.03 -6.20 -1.22
N VAL A 58 47.39 -4.93 -1.05
CA VAL A 58 46.44 -3.80 -1.11
C VAL A 58 45.84 -3.70 -2.51
N LEU A 59 46.66 -3.74 -3.57
CA LEU A 59 46.19 -3.69 -4.95
C LEU A 59 45.27 -4.88 -5.29
N ARG A 60 45.64 -6.10 -4.90
CA ARG A 60 44.81 -7.31 -5.08
C ARG A 60 43.49 -7.22 -4.29
N GLY A 61 43.53 -6.69 -3.07
CA GLY A 61 42.34 -6.46 -2.24
C GLY A 61 41.40 -5.41 -2.84
N THR A 62 41.91 -4.30 -3.37
CA THR A 62 41.10 -3.27 -4.03
C THR A 62 40.55 -3.71 -5.38
N ILE A 63 41.30 -4.51 -6.15
CA ILE A 63 40.84 -5.02 -7.46
C ILE A 63 39.77 -6.12 -7.26
N GLY A 64 39.93 -6.99 -6.26
CA GLY A 64 38.94 -8.03 -5.95
C GLY A 64 37.61 -7.48 -5.43
N LEU A 65 37.65 -6.44 -4.59
CA LEU A 65 36.43 -5.78 -4.09
C LEU A 65 35.68 -4.99 -5.17
N ASN A 66 36.39 -4.30 -6.08
CA ASN A 66 35.75 -3.58 -7.18
C ASN A 66 35.14 -4.50 -8.23
N LEU A 67 35.72 -5.68 -8.49
CA LEU A 67 35.15 -6.65 -9.43
C LEU A 67 33.86 -7.27 -8.88
N VAL A 68 33.87 -7.68 -7.61
CA VAL A 68 32.68 -8.24 -6.93
C VAL A 68 31.57 -7.18 -6.79
N SER A 69 31.93 -5.92 -6.52
CA SER A 69 30.96 -4.82 -6.51
C SER A 69 30.37 -4.58 -7.89
N SER A 70 31.20 -4.56 -8.95
CA SER A 70 30.74 -4.33 -10.32
C SER A 70 29.87 -5.47 -10.85
N GLU A 71 30.15 -6.72 -10.46
CA GLU A 71 29.38 -7.89 -10.86
C GLU A 71 28.01 -7.90 -10.16
N ALA A 72 27.97 -7.62 -8.85
CA ALA A 72 26.71 -7.46 -8.11
C ALA A 72 25.88 -6.25 -8.60
N GLU A 73 26.52 -5.18 -9.05
CA GLU A 73 25.84 -3.99 -9.59
C GLU A 73 25.28 -4.25 -11.00
N ALA A 74 26.00 -5.01 -11.83
CA ALA A 74 25.51 -5.48 -13.13
C ALA A 74 24.36 -6.50 -13.00
N GLU A 75 24.44 -7.43 -12.06
CA GLU A 75 23.35 -8.36 -11.75
C GLU A 75 22.09 -7.61 -11.28
N ASN A 76 22.25 -6.62 -10.40
CA ASN A 76 21.13 -5.78 -9.97
C ASN A 76 20.52 -4.98 -11.12
N GLN A 77 21.34 -4.42 -12.02
CA GLN A 77 20.85 -3.73 -13.22
C GLN A 77 20.08 -4.67 -14.15
N HIS A 78 20.60 -5.87 -14.39
CA HIS A 78 19.92 -6.89 -15.18
C HIS A 78 18.57 -7.28 -14.57
N LEU A 79 18.52 -7.50 -13.25
CA LEU A 79 17.27 -7.80 -12.53
C LEU A 79 16.25 -6.65 -12.64
N VAL A 80 16.71 -5.40 -12.56
CA VAL A 80 15.84 -4.22 -12.74
C VAL A 80 15.32 -4.12 -14.17
N GLU A 81 16.17 -4.33 -15.17
CA GLU A 81 15.77 -4.33 -16.58
C GLU A 81 14.79 -5.45 -16.91
N GLU A 82 15.06 -6.67 -16.43
CA GLU A 82 14.18 -7.81 -16.63
C GLU A 82 12.83 -7.62 -15.91
N THR A 83 12.84 -7.07 -14.69
CA THR A 83 11.62 -6.68 -13.96
C THR A 83 10.82 -5.64 -14.74
N ASN A 84 11.48 -4.61 -15.27
CA ASN A 84 10.82 -3.58 -16.07
C ASN A 84 10.27 -4.14 -17.38
N ARG A 85 10.97 -5.09 -18.03
CA ARG A 85 10.48 -5.78 -19.23
C ARG A 85 9.23 -6.60 -18.93
N ILE A 86 9.23 -7.38 -17.86
CA ILE A 86 8.08 -8.17 -17.41
C ILE A 86 6.91 -7.25 -17.06
N LEU A 87 7.16 -6.15 -16.34
CA LEU A 87 6.13 -5.15 -16.03
C LEU A 87 5.55 -4.52 -17.30
N ALA A 88 6.37 -4.25 -18.32
CA ALA A 88 5.92 -3.71 -19.58
C ALA A 88 5.05 -4.72 -20.36
N GLU A 89 5.43 -6.00 -20.33
CA GLU A 89 4.65 -7.09 -20.95
C GLU A 89 3.29 -7.26 -20.28
N ILE A 90 3.23 -7.31 -18.94
CA ILE A 90 1.97 -7.37 -18.17
C ILE A 90 1.09 -6.15 -18.46
N ARG A 91 1.69 -4.96 -18.59
CA ARG A 91 0.95 -3.72 -18.93
C ARG A 91 0.51 -3.65 -20.38
N SER A 92 1.12 -4.45 -21.27
CA SER A 92 0.85 -4.46 -22.71
C SER A 92 -0.31 -5.37 -23.11
N ASP A 93 -0.92 -6.12 -22.17
CA ASP A 93 -2.10 -6.98 -22.37
C ASP A 93 -3.40 -6.18 -22.62
N LYS A 94 -3.32 -5.13 -23.44
CA LYS A 94 -4.45 -4.59 -24.19
C LYS A 94 -4.69 -5.48 -25.40
N ASP A 95 -5.31 -6.63 -25.16
CA ASP A 95 -5.84 -7.47 -26.23
C ASP A 95 -6.92 -6.66 -27.00
N PRO A 96 -6.71 -6.31 -28.28
CA PRO A 96 -7.70 -5.56 -29.07
C PRO A 96 -8.98 -6.37 -29.36
N THR A 97 -9.02 -7.65 -28.97
CA THR A 97 -10.22 -8.49 -28.98
C THR A 97 -10.89 -8.59 -27.61
N ASN A 98 -10.40 -7.85 -26.60
CA ASN A 98 -11.00 -7.80 -25.28
C ASN A 98 -12.42 -7.20 -25.38
N PRO A 99 -13.47 -7.94 -24.99
CA PRO A 99 -14.85 -7.45 -25.03
C PRO A 99 -15.11 -6.21 -24.15
N ASP A 100 -14.16 -5.81 -23.30
CA ASP A 100 -14.19 -4.54 -22.56
C ASP A 100 -13.80 -3.29 -23.38
N ASP A 101 -13.23 -3.44 -24.59
CA ASP A 101 -12.90 -2.32 -25.49
C ASP A 101 -14.10 -1.82 -26.33
N GLN A 102 -15.32 -2.26 -26.01
CA GLN A 102 -16.54 -1.66 -26.56
C GLN A 102 -16.78 -0.28 -25.94
N PRO A 103 -17.44 0.65 -26.66
CA PRO A 103 -17.81 1.94 -26.08
C PRO A 103 -18.57 1.73 -24.76
N GLU A 104 -18.06 2.29 -23.66
CA GLU A 104 -18.66 2.17 -22.34
C GLU A 104 -20.14 2.58 -22.40
N ARG A 105 -21.03 1.63 -22.17
CA ARG A 105 -22.45 1.88 -22.00
C ARG A 105 -22.73 2.06 -20.52
N PHE A 106 -23.12 3.26 -20.12
CA PHE A 106 -23.56 3.54 -18.77
C PHE A 106 -25.04 3.16 -18.60
N LEU A 107 -25.41 2.83 -17.37
CA LEU A 107 -26.82 2.71 -17.00
C LEU A 107 -27.54 4.05 -17.24
N ASP A 108 -28.78 3.95 -17.72
CA ASP A 108 -29.70 5.09 -17.74
C ASP A 108 -29.90 5.58 -16.29
N VAL A 109 -30.00 6.89 -16.09
CA VAL A 109 -30.28 7.51 -14.78
C VAL A 109 -31.59 6.98 -14.18
N ASN A 110 -32.53 6.55 -15.02
CA ASN A 110 -33.79 5.96 -14.57
C ASN A 110 -33.71 4.43 -14.31
N ALA A 111 -32.58 3.79 -14.62
CA ALA A 111 -32.42 2.37 -14.39
C ALA A 111 -32.24 2.08 -12.90
N THR A 112 -32.89 1.02 -12.41
CA THR A 112 -32.72 0.55 -11.03
C THR A 112 -31.57 -0.47 -11.01
N PHE A 113 -30.48 -0.13 -10.31
CA PHE A 113 -29.39 -1.06 -10.05
C PHE A 113 -29.75 -2.03 -8.91
N ALA A 114 -29.32 -3.29 -9.01
CA ALA A 114 -29.46 -4.29 -7.96
C ALA A 114 -28.22 -5.18 -7.91
N LEU A 115 -27.75 -5.50 -6.70
CA LEU A 115 -26.58 -6.38 -6.47
C LEU A 115 -26.87 -7.87 -6.79
N GLY A 116 -28.11 -8.20 -7.08
CA GLY A 116 -28.58 -9.54 -7.42
C GLY A 116 -30.06 -9.72 -7.11
N PRO A 117 -30.59 -10.95 -7.24
CA PRO A 117 -31.96 -11.24 -6.84
C PRO A 117 -32.18 -10.93 -5.35
N ARG A 118 -33.32 -10.33 -5.03
CA ARG A 118 -33.70 -10.02 -3.65
C ARG A 118 -33.90 -11.31 -2.85
N ILE A 119 -33.31 -11.37 -1.66
CA ILE A 119 -33.41 -12.49 -0.71
C ILE A 119 -34.08 -11.93 0.54
N ASN A 120 -35.10 -12.60 1.08
CA ASN A 120 -35.82 -12.16 2.28
C ASN A 120 -35.83 -13.24 3.39
N SER A 121 -35.12 -14.36 3.20
CA SER A 121 -35.13 -15.55 4.07
C SER A 121 -33.73 -15.95 4.54
N TRP A 122 -32.76 -15.05 4.43
CA TRP A 122 -31.35 -15.43 4.57
C TRP A 122 -31.01 -15.97 5.97
N ASP A 123 -31.61 -15.42 7.02
CA ASP A 123 -31.37 -15.88 8.39
C ASP A 123 -31.91 -17.31 8.60
N GLU A 124 -33.09 -17.62 8.08
CA GLU A 124 -33.66 -18.98 8.10
C GLU A 124 -32.81 -19.96 7.26
N ASP A 125 -32.45 -19.57 6.05
CA ASP A 125 -31.66 -20.39 5.13
C ASP A 125 -30.28 -20.70 5.72
N ARG A 126 -29.62 -19.68 6.28
CA ARG A 126 -28.32 -19.81 6.97
C ARG A 126 -28.44 -20.69 8.20
N LYS A 127 -29.50 -20.55 9.00
CA LYS A 127 -29.75 -21.41 10.16
C LYS A 127 -29.93 -22.88 9.77
N VAL A 128 -30.70 -23.15 8.72
CA VAL A 128 -30.87 -24.52 8.19
C VAL A 128 -29.56 -25.07 7.67
N TRP A 129 -28.74 -24.25 7.00
CA TRP A 129 -27.43 -24.66 6.52
C TRP A 129 -26.49 -25.03 7.68
N LEU A 130 -26.41 -24.21 8.72
CA LEU A 130 -25.56 -24.46 9.90
C LEU A 130 -25.96 -25.76 10.63
N GLN A 131 -27.27 -26.03 10.73
CA GLN A 131 -27.78 -27.28 11.31
C GLN A 131 -27.38 -28.51 10.49
N LYS A 132 -27.36 -28.41 9.16
CA LYS A 132 -26.96 -29.49 8.25
C LYS A 132 -25.44 -29.67 8.15
N ASN A 133 -24.65 -28.65 8.52
CA ASN A 133 -23.20 -28.61 8.34
C ASN A 133 -22.45 -28.37 9.67
N PRO A 134 -22.58 -29.25 10.68
CA PRO A 134 -21.98 -29.04 12.01
C PRO A 134 -20.44 -29.01 12.01
N LYS A 135 -19.79 -29.47 10.94
CA LYS A 135 -18.33 -29.38 10.75
C LYS A 135 -17.85 -27.95 10.45
N PHE A 136 -18.76 -27.05 10.11
CA PHE A 136 -18.48 -25.65 9.78
C PHE A 136 -19.26 -24.73 10.72
N PRO A 137 -18.93 -24.71 12.03
CA PRO A 137 -19.63 -23.85 12.97
C PRO A 137 -19.26 -22.38 12.74
N ASN A 138 -20.23 -21.51 12.98
CA ASN A 138 -20.04 -20.06 12.95
C ASN A 138 -19.37 -19.50 14.21
N TYR A 139 -19.24 -20.32 15.26
CA TYR A 139 -18.44 -20.02 16.44
C TYR A 139 -17.45 -21.16 16.73
N ILE A 140 -16.19 -20.81 17.00
CA ILE A 140 -15.11 -21.74 17.36
C ILE A 140 -14.58 -21.33 18.73
N ASN A 141 -14.66 -22.21 19.72
CA ASN A 141 -14.21 -21.94 21.10
C ASN A 141 -14.79 -20.65 21.70
N GLY A 142 -16.07 -20.37 21.43
CA GLY A 142 -16.76 -19.17 21.90
C GLY A 142 -16.44 -17.88 21.13
N LYS A 143 -15.58 -17.93 20.11
CA LYS A 143 -15.26 -16.79 19.24
C LYS A 143 -16.01 -16.94 17.90
N PRO A 144 -16.57 -15.86 17.34
CA PRO A 144 -17.21 -15.93 16.04
C PRO A 144 -16.17 -16.15 14.94
N ARG A 145 -16.54 -16.87 13.87
CA ARG A 145 -15.70 -17.00 12.68
C ARG A 145 -15.70 -15.68 11.90
N ILE A 146 -14.51 -15.11 11.73
CA ILE A 146 -14.29 -13.85 11.00
C ILE A 146 -13.57 -14.15 9.68
N LEU A 147 -14.06 -13.55 8.60
CA LEU A 147 -13.40 -13.53 7.29
C LEU A 147 -12.92 -12.11 6.99
N LEU A 148 -11.60 -11.89 7.00
CA LEU A 148 -11.02 -10.62 6.56
C LEU A 148 -11.02 -10.58 5.03
N VAL A 149 -11.54 -9.50 4.47
CA VAL A 149 -11.66 -9.28 3.04
C VAL A 149 -10.94 -7.99 2.69
N THR A 150 -9.99 -8.09 1.77
CA THR A 150 -9.23 -6.98 1.20
C THR A 150 -9.15 -7.18 -0.31
N GLY A 151 -8.70 -6.17 -1.05
CA GLY A 151 -8.43 -6.34 -2.46
C GLY A 151 -7.73 -5.15 -3.10
N SER A 152 -7.31 -5.35 -4.34
CA SER A 152 -6.77 -4.32 -5.21
C SER A 152 -7.29 -4.53 -6.62
N LEU A 153 -7.02 -3.56 -7.51
CA LEU A 153 -7.32 -3.73 -8.93
C LEU A 153 -6.55 -4.95 -9.50
N PRO A 154 -7.09 -5.61 -10.55
CA PRO A 154 -6.39 -6.69 -11.26
C PRO A 154 -5.13 -6.21 -11.96
N ASN A 155 -5.17 -4.99 -12.49
CA ASN A 155 -4.10 -4.43 -13.27
C ASN A 155 -2.98 -3.90 -12.36
N PRO A 156 -1.72 -3.90 -12.82
CA PRO A 156 -0.62 -3.27 -12.10
C PRO A 156 -0.94 -1.82 -11.74
N CYS A 157 -0.37 -1.34 -10.63
CA CYS A 157 -0.50 0.06 -10.26
C CYS A 157 0.10 0.97 -11.35
N ASP A 158 -0.50 2.15 -11.55
CA ASP A 158 0.05 3.19 -12.44
C ASP A 158 1.48 3.54 -12.03
N ASN A 159 1.68 3.77 -10.73
CA ASN A 159 2.99 3.92 -10.13
C ASN A 159 3.54 2.54 -9.72
N ALA A 160 4.67 2.14 -10.29
CA ALA A 160 5.29 0.83 -10.06
C ALA A 160 5.61 0.54 -8.58
N ILE A 161 5.87 1.58 -7.76
CA ILE A 161 6.08 1.38 -6.31
C ILE A 161 4.79 0.97 -5.59
N GLY A 162 3.62 1.24 -6.17
CA GLY A 162 2.31 0.92 -5.60
C GLY A 162 2.15 -0.58 -5.33
N ASP A 163 2.53 -1.43 -6.28
CA ASP A 163 2.45 -2.88 -6.13
C ASP A 163 3.33 -3.39 -4.97
N HIS A 164 4.47 -2.74 -4.72
CA HIS A 164 5.31 -3.04 -3.57
C HIS A 164 4.62 -2.70 -2.24
N TYR A 165 3.87 -1.61 -2.16
CA TYR A 165 3.08 -1.27 -0.97
C TYR A 165 1.88 -2.20 -0.78
N LEU A 166 1.20 -2.61 -1.86
CA LEU A 166 0.15 -3.63 -1.80
C LEU A 166 0.68 -4.95 -1.25
N LEU A 167 1.86 -5.39 -1.72
CA LEU A 167 2.54 -6.58 -1.23
C LEU A 167 2.87 -6.49 0.28
N LYS A 168 3.39 -5.35 0.72
CA LYS A 168 3.68 -5.11 2.15
C LYS A 168 2.40 -5.10 2.99
N SER A 169 1.32 -4.53 2.45
CA SER A 169 0.03 -4.48 3.11
C SER A 169 -0.61 -5.86 3.27
N VAL A 170 -0.62 -6.69 2.22
CA VAL A 170 -1.14 -8.05 2.35
C VAL A 170 -0.28 -8.88 3.31
N LYS A 171 1.04 -8.73 3.30
CA LYS A 171 1.90 -9.38 4.29
C LYS A 171 1.54 -8.99 5.74
N ASN A 172 1.33 -7.70 5.98
CA ASN A 172 0.91 -7.20 7.29
C ASN A 172 -0.42 -7.85 7.76
N LYS A 173 -1.42 -7.90 6.86
CA LYS A 173 -2.71 -8.54 7.14
C LYS A 173 -2.58 -10.05 7.36
N ILE A 174 -1.77 -10.75 6.57
CA ILE A 174 -1.48 -12.19 6.74
C ILE A 174 -0.90 -12.46 8.13
N ASP A 175 0.04 -11.63 8.58
CA ASP A 175 0.70 -11.82 9.88
C ASP A 175 -0.30 -11.63 11.04
N TYR A 176 -1.15 -10.59 11.00
CA TYR A 176 -2.22 -10.38 11.98
C TYR A 176 -3.23 -11.53 11.95
N CYS A 177 -3.78 -11.86 10.77
CA CYS A 177 -4.76 -12.93 10.63
C CYS A 177 -4.26 -14.29 11.13
N ARG A 178 -2.97 -14.60 10.90
CA ARG A 178 -2.34 -15.83 11.40
C ARG A 178 -2.27 -15.86 12.93
N ILE A 179 -1.95 -14.76 13.58
CA ILE A 179 -1.90 -14.66 15.05
C ILE A 179 -3.29 -14.85 15.66
N HIS A 180 -4.30 -14.23 15.04
CA HIS A 180 -5.67 -14.17 15.58
C HIS A 180 -6.61 -15.27 15.07
N GLY A 181 -6.13 -16.18 14.20
CA GLY A 181 -6.93 -17.27 13.66
C GLY A 181 -8.07 -16.81 12.74
N ILE A 182 -7.83 -15.74 11.98
CA ILE A 182 -8.80 -15.13 11.05
C ILE A 182 -8.47 -15.60 9.63
N GLU A 183 -9.49 -16.02 8.87
CA GLU A 183 -9.33 -16.36 7.46
C GLU A 183 -9.24 -15.08 6.61
N ILE A 184 -8.52 -15.11 5.49
CA ILE A 184 -8.33 -13.95 4.61
C ILE A 184 -8.71 -14.27 3.17
N VAL A 185 -9.46 -13.36 2.54
CA VAL A 185 -9.72 -13.32 1.11
C VAL A 185 -9.11 -12.05 0.53
N TYR A 186 -8.29 -12.22 -0.52
CA TYR A 186 -7.73 -11.13 -1.29
C TYR A 186 -8.36 -11.13 -2.68
N ASN A 187 -9.19 -10.14 -2.99
CA ASN A 187 -9.84 -10.03 -4.30
C ASN A 187 -9.00 -9.21 -5.28
N MET A 188 -8.87 -9.73 -6.50
CA MET A 188 -8.30 -9.02 -7.66
C MET A 188 -9.24 -9.04 -8.87
N ALA A 189 -10.52 -9.40 -8.69
CA ALA A 189 -11.49 -9.48 -9.78
C ALA A 189 -12.52 -8.34 -9.71
N HIS A 190 -12.92 -7.84 -10.88
CA HIS A 190 -14.12 -7.03 -11.01
C HIS A 190 -15.34 -7.95 -11.12
N LEU A 191 -16.14 -8.01 -10.06
CA LEU A 191 -17.36 -8.84 -10.02
C LEU A 191 -18.56 -8.17 -10.71
N ASP A 192 -18.52 -6.84 -10.82
CA ASP A 192 -19.56 -6.02 -11.41
C ASP A 192 -18.89 -4.86 -12.17
N LYS A 193 -19.31 -4.60 -13.40
CA LYS A 193 -18.73 -3.55 -14.26
C LYS A 193 -19.23 -2.15 -13.90
N GLU A 194 -20.40 -2.06 -13.25
CA GLU A 194 -21.00 -0.80 -12.83
C GLU A 194 -20.41 -0.32 -11.50
N LEU A 195 -20.14 -1.26 -10.58
CA LEU A 195 -19.53 -0.98 -9.28
C LEU A 195 -18.00 -1.10 -9.31
N ALA A 196 -17.36 -0.16 -9.98
CA ALA A 196 -15.91 -0.03 -10.03
C ALA A 196 -15.33 0.84 -8.88
N GLY A 197 -14.02 0.73 -8.63
CA GLY A 197 -13.30 1.51 -7.63
C GLY A 197 -13.70 1.15 -6.20
N TYR A 198 -13.89 2.16 -5.34
CA TYR A 198 -14.26 1.95 -3.93
C TYR A 198 -15.59 1.21 -3.75
N TRP A 199 -16.46 1.24 -4.76
CA TRP A 199 -17.76 0.54 -4.76
C TRP A 199 -17.65 -0.98 -4.97
N ALA A 200 -16.53 -1.49 -5.49
CA ALA A 200 -16.36 -2.90 -5.82
C ALA A 200 -16.44 -3.83 -4.59
N LYS A 201 -16.31 -3.28 -3.38
CA LYS A 201 -16.43 -4.01 -2.11
C LYS A 201 -17.86 -4.54 -1.87
N LEU A 202 -18.90 -3.80 -2.28
CA LEU A 202 -20.30 -4.19 -2.05
C LEU A 202 -20.67 -5.55 -2.70
N PRO A 203 -20.49 -5.75 -4.02
CA PRO A 203 -20.83 -7.01 -4.66
C PRO A 203 -19.97 -8.17 -4.15
N LEU A 204 -18.70 -7.91 -3.79
CA LEU A 204 -17.82 -8.90 -3.18
C LEU A 204 -18.29 -9.34 -1.80
N ILE A 205 -18.63 -8.39 -0.91
CA ILE A 205 -19.16 -8.69 0.42
C ILE A 205 -20.44 -9.52 0.29
N ARG A 206 -21.40 -9.09 -0.55
CA ARG A 206 -22.63 -9.86 -0.81
C ARG A 206 -22.34 -11.29 -1.27
N ARG A 207 -21.42 -11.45 -2.23
CA ARG A 207 -21.03 -12.77 -2.76
C ARG A 207 -20.44 -13.67 -1.67
N LEU A 208 -19.57 -13.13 -0.82
CA LEU A 208 -18.93 -13.87 0.26
C LEU A 208 -19.93 -14.23 1.36
N MET A 209 -20.86 -13.34 1.73
CA MET A 209 -21.93 -13.66 2.69
C MET A 209 -22.71 -14.90 2.26
N LEU A 210 -23.14 -14.93 0.99
CA LEU A 210 -23.96 -16.01 0.43
C LEU A 210 -23.16 -17.30 0.21
N SER A 211 -21.86 -17.19 -0.06
CA SER A 211 -20.99 -18.35 -0.35
C SER A 211 -20.38 -18.97 0.91
N HIS A 212 -20.34 -18.24 2.02
CA HIS A 212 -19.78 -18.67 3.30
C HIS A 212 -20.79 -18.53 4.45
N PRO A 213 -21.86 -19.35 4.51
CA PRO A 213 -22.84 -19.28 5.59
C PRO A 213 -22.24 -19.58 6.97
N GLU A 214 -21.10 -20.26 7.04
CA GLU A 214 -20.33 -20.51 8.27
C GLU A 214 -19.64 -19.26 8.83
N VAL A 215 -19.41 -18.22 8.02
CA VAL A 215 -18.80 -16.98 8.49
C VAL A 215 -19.83 -16.17 9.25
N GLU A 216 -19.48 -15.74 10.46
CA GLU A 216 -20.36 -14.90 11.29
C GLU A 216 -20.13 -13.41 11.00
N TRP A 217 -18.86 -13.01 10.82
CA TRP A 217 -18.48 -11.64 10.51
C TRP A 217 -17.60 -11.58 9.27
N ILE A 218 -17.97 -10.71 8.34
CA ILE A 218 -17.08 -10.26 7.27
C ILE A 218 -16.42 -8.97 7.73
N TRP A 219 -15.10 -8.95 7.74
CA TRP A 219 -14.31 -7.77 8.04
C TRP A 219 -13.71 -7.20 6.77
N TRP A 220 -14.31 -6.15 6.24
CA TRP A 220 -13.70 -5.41 5.13
C TRP A 220 -12.53 -4.58 5.66
N MET A 221 -11.39 -4.63 4.97
CA MET A 221 -10.24 -3.78 5.26
C MET A 221 -9.55 -3.36 3.95
N ASP A 222 -9.45 -2.06 3.72
CA ASP A 222 -8.82 -1.49 2.52
C ASP A 222 -7.34 -1.91 2.39
N SER A 223 -6.84 -1.88 1.15
CA SER A 223 -5.45 -2.27 0.87
C SER A 223 -4.43 -1.27 1.40
N ASP A 224 -4.79 -0.03 1.70
CA ASP A 224 -3.95 0.98 2.33
C ASP A 224 -4.08 1.03 3.87
N ALA A 225 -5.02 0.29 4.45
CA ALA A 225 -5.13 0.11 5.90
C ALA A 225 -4.13 -0.95 6.41
N LEU A 226 -3.44 -0.67 7.52
CA LEU A 226 -2.41 -1.54 8.10
C LEU A 226 -2.66 -1.80 9.59
N PHE A 227 -2.45 -3.03 10.02
CA PHE A 227 -2.33 -3.37 11.43
C PHE A 227 -1.03 -2.83 12.01
N THR A 228 -1.15 -2.02 13.05
CA THR A 228 -0.01 -1.48 13.81
C THR A 228 0.02 -1.97 15.25
N ASP A 229 -1.12 -2.46 15.76
CA ASP A 229 -1.22 -3.26 16.97
C ASP A 229 -1.50 -4.72 16.58
N MET A 230 -0.51 -5.59 16.77
CA MET A 230 -0.61 -7.02 16.44
C MET A 230 -1.16 -7.86 17.61
N VAL A 231 -1.30 -7.26 18.80
CA VAL A 231 -1.75 -7.94 20.02
C VAL A 231 -3.24 -7.73 20.25
N PHE A 232 -3.75 -6.55 19.89
CA PHE A 232 -5.17 -6.24 20.02
C PHE A 232 -6.04 -7.27 19.31
N GLU A 233 -7.08 -7.74 20.00
CA GLU A 233 -8.10 -8.63 19.46
C GLU A 233 -9.45 -7.90 19.43
N ILE A 234 -10.23 -8.09 18.37
CA ILE A 234 -11.57 -7.51 18.25
C ILE A 234 -12.45 -7.98 19.42
N PRO A 235 -13.04 -7.07 20.22
CA PRO A 235 -13.88 -7.44 21.35
C PRO A 235 -15.28 -7.88 20.89
N SER A 236 -15.38 -9.03 20.21
CA SER A 236 -16.61 -9.50 19.54
C SER A 236 -17.84 -9.55 20.44
N ASN A 237 -17.65 -9.85 21.74
CA ASN A 237 -18.74 -9.89 22.73
C ASN A 237 -19.45 -8.54 22.89
N LYS A 238 -18.73 -7.41 22.68
CA LYS A 238 -19.31 -6.06 22.71
C LYS A 238 -20.30 -5.84 21.57
N TYR A 239 -20.21 -6.62 20.50
CA TYR A 239 -20.97 -6.44 19.26
C TYR A 239 -22.10 -7.45 19.09
N THR A 240 -22.43 -8.22 20.14
CA THR A 240 -23.42 -9.31 20.10
C THR A 240 -24.77 -8.86 19.54
N ASP A 241 -25.24 -7.68 19.92
CA ASP A 241 -26.55 -7.13 19.53
C ASP A 241 -26.48 -6.19 18.31
N TYR A 242 -25.35 -6.19 17.59
CA TYR A 242 -25.10 -5.34 16.43
C TYR A 242 -24.84 -6.16 15.18
N ASN A 243 -25.18 -5.60 14.01
CA ASN A 243 -24.95 -6.20 12.69
C ASN A 243 -23.87 -5.47 11.88
N MET A 244 -23.52 -4.25 12.27
CA MET A 244 -22.44 -3.47 11.67
C MET A 244 -21.61 -2.80 12.75
N VAL A 245 -20.28 -2.83 12.58
CA VAL A 245 -19.34 -2.11 13.45
C VAL A 245 -18.39 -1.34 12.57
N ILE A 246 -18.33 -0.03 12.77
CA ILE A 246 -17.53 0.88 11.96
C ILE A 246 -16.93 1.96 12.86
N HIS A 247 -15.69 2.36 12.57
CA HIS A 247 -15.06 3.47 13.27
C HIS A 247 -15.74 4.78 12.87
N GLY A 248 -16.13 5.59 13.86
CA GLY A 248 -16.71 6.90 13.65
C GLY A 248 -17.00 7.65 14.93
N TYR A 249 -17.48 8.88 14.79
CA TYR A 249 -17.76 9.81 15.88
C TYR A 249 -19.23 10.25 15.82
N PRO A 250 -20.06 9.97 16.86
CA PRO A 250 -21.48 10.28 16.84
C PRO A 250 -21.81 11.76 16.65
N ASP A 251 -21.02 12.68 17.22
CA ASP A 251 -21.19 14.12 17.06
C ASP A 251 -20.93 14.56 15.61
N LEU A 252 -19.89 13.99 14.98
CA LEU A 252 -19.64 14.25 13.55
C LEU A 252 -20.77 13.71 12.67
N LEU A 253 -21.35 12.56 13.05
CA LEU A 253 -22.40 11.91 12.27
C LEU A 253 -23.74 12.62 12.43
N PHE A 254 -24.25 12.72 13.65
CA PHE A 254 -25.63 13.15 13.93
C PHE A 254 -25.79 14.65 14.12
N ASP A 255 -24.76 15.36 14.62
CA ASP A 255 -24.85 16.80 14.88
C ASP A 255 -24.30 17.61 13.70
N GLN A 256 -23.22 17.13 13.07
CA GLN A 256 -22.51 17.88 12.04
C GLN A 256 -22.76 17.39 10.60
N ASN A 257 -23.33 16.20 10.43
CA ASN A 257 -23.50 15.53 9.14
C ASN A 257 -22.20 15.54 8.30
N SER A 258 -21.05 15.27 8.94
CA SER A 258 -19.75 15.35 8.30
C SER A 258 -19.47 14.14 7.42
N TRP A 259 -18.92 14.35 6.21
CA TRP A 259 -18.56 13.25 5.30
C TRP A 259 -17.40 12.36 5.80
N ILE A 260 -16.70 12.78 6.86
CA ILE A 260 -15.65 12.01 7.55
C ILE A 260 -16.11 11.49 8.91
N ALA A 261 -17.42 11.48 9.18
CA ALA A 261 -17.96 11.05 10.46
C ALA A 261 -17.69 9.58 10.80
N LEU A 262 -17.55 8.74 9.77
CA LEU A 262 -17.15 7.34 9.87
C LEU A 262 -16.18 6.98 8.75
N ASN A 263 -15.56 5.80 8.82
CA ASN A 263 -14.65 5.33 7.78
C ASN A 263 -15.00 3.93 7.27
N THR A 264 -15.26 3.81 5.97
CA THR A 264 -15.58 2.53 5.31
C THR A 264 -14.36 1.78 4.79
N GLY A 265 -13.16 2.16 5.25
CA GLY A 265 -11.92 1.44 4.97
C GLY A 265 -11.61 0.33 5.96
N SER A 266 -12.33 0.26 7.09
CA SER A 266 -12.29 -0.90 8.00
C SER A 266 -13.60 -1.02 8.78
N PHE A 267 -14.38 -2.06 8.50
CA PHE A 267 -15.65 -2.30 9.19
C PHE A 267 -16.03 -3.79 9.22
N LEU A 268 -16.88 -4.16 10.18
CA LEU A 268 -17.45 -5.49 10.33
C LEU A 268 -18.91 -5.51 9.88
N PHE A 269 -19.28 -6.53 9.12
CA PHE A 269 -20.65 -6.90 8.77
C PHE A 269 -21.00 -8.27 9.30
N ARG A 270 -22.14 -8.40 9.99
CA ARG A 270 -22.67 -9.71 10.37
C ARG A 270 -23.27 -10.40 9.15
N ASN A 271 -23.06 -11.70 9.02
CA ASN A 271 -23.71 -12.50 7.98
C ASN A 271 -25.18 -12.78 8.34
N CYS A 272 -26.05 -11.82 8.07
CA CYS A 272 -27.49 -11.86 8.36
C CYS A 272 -28.33 -11.11 7.31
N GLN A 273 -29.64 -11.29 7.35
CA GLN A 273 -30.60 -10.67 6.43
C GLN A 273 -30.49 -9.13 6.45
N TRP A 274 -30.38 -8.53 7.63
CA TRP A 274 -30.24 -7.08 7.78
C TRP A 274 -29.05 -6.51 6.98
N SER A 275 -27.93 -7.23 6.94
CA SER A 275 -26.75 -6.79 6.20
C SER A 275 -26.95 -6.89 4.69
N LEU A 276 -27.70 -7.88 4.19
CA LEU A 276 -28.09 -7.95 2.78
C LEU A 276 -29.00 -6.78 2.40
N ASP A 277 -29.96 -6.46 3.27
CA ASP A 277 -30.88 -5.33 3.06
C ASP A 277 -30.11 -3.99 3.06
N LEU A 278 -29.11 -3.83 3.93
CA LEU A 278 -28.26 -2.64 3.93
C LEU A 278 -27.46 -2.53 2.63
N LEU A 279 -26.89 -3.62 2.12
CA LEU A 279 -26.16 -3.61 0.84
C LEU A 279 -27.06 -3.17 -0.33
N ASP A 280 -28.32 -3.60 -0.34
CA ASP A 280 -29.29 -3.26 -1.38
C ASP A 280 -29.63 -1.75 -1.39
N VAL A 281 -29.70 -1.09 -0.22
CA VAL A 281 -29.95 0.36 -0.15
C VAL A 281 -28.67 1.21 -0.23
N TRP A 282 -27.50 0.60 -0.02
CA TRP A 282 -26.21 1.28 -0.12
C TRP A 282 -25.71 1.37 -1.57
N ALA A 283 -25.89 0.31 -2.35
CA ALA A 283 -25.46 0.23 -3.74
C ALA A 283 -26.01 1.28 -4.74
N PRO A 284 -27.22 1.85 -4.61
CA PRO A 284 -27.84 2.66 -5.67
C PRO A 284 -27.08 3.91 -6.10
N MET A 285 -26.24 4.48 -5.23
CA MET A 285 -25.37 5.63 -5.57
C MET A 285 -24.05 5.23 -6.25
N GLY A 286 -23.80 3.93 -6.37
CA GLY A 286 -22.53 3.37 -6.82
C GLY A 286 -22.32 3.18 -8.33
N PRO A 287 -23.33 2.95 -9.19
CA PRO A 287 -23.09 2.70 -10.61
C PRO A 287 -22.35 3.84 -11.31
N LYS A 288 -21.21 3.53 -11.96
CA LYS A 288 -20.36 4.52 -12.63
C LYS A 288 -21.10 5.34 -13.70
N GLY A 289 -20.57 6.52 -14.02
CA GLY A 289 -21.17 7.42 -15.01
C GLY A 289 -22.21 8.36 -14.39
N PRO A 290 -23.29 8.71 -15.12
CA PRO A 290 -24.22 9.76 -14.70
C PRO A 290 -24.84 9.55 -13.31
N ILE A 291 -25.18 8.30 -12.94
CA ILE A 291 -25.78 7.98 -11.63
C ILE A 291 -24.85 8.41 -10.49
N ARG A 292 -23.60 7.93 -10.49
CA ARG A 292 -22.61 8.27 -9.45
C ARG A 292 -22.24 9.76 -9.45
N VAL A 293 -22.21 10.41 -10.61
CA VAL A 293 -21.95 11.86 -10.71
C VAL A 293 -23.08 12.67 -10.08
N GLU A 294 -24.35 12.38 -10.40
CA GLU A 294 -25.49 13.09 -9.81
C GLU A 294 -25.63 12.79 -8.32
N ALA A 295 -25.43 11.53 -7.89
CA ALA A 295 -25.36 11.17 -6.48
C ALA A 295 -24.25 11.95 -5.75
N GLY A 296 -23.09 12.15 -6.38
CA GLY A 296 -22.00 12.96 -5.82
C GLY A 296 -22.42 14.40 -5.53
N LYS A 297 -23.27 15.00 -6.38
CA LYS A 297 -23.83 16.34 -6.13
C LYS A 297 -24.78 16.34 -4.93
N ILE A 298 -25.64 15.32 -4.83
CA ILE A 298 -26.54 15.15 -3.68
C ILE A 298 -25.73 15.03 -2.39
N LEU A 299 -24.71 14.18 -2.36
CA LEU A 299 -23.85 13.98 -1.19
C LEU A 299 -23.10 15.26 -0.82
N THR A 300 -22.57 15.99 -1.80
CA THR A 300 -21.87 17.27 -1.56
C THR A 300 -22.80 18.34 -0.99
N ALA A 301 -24.07 18.36 -1.41
CA ALA A 301 -25.06 19.30 -0.91
C ALA A 301 -25.52 19.00 0.53
N ASN A 302 -25.47 17.73 0.95
CA ASN A 302 -26.02 17.29 2.24
C ASN A 302 -24.96 16.99 3.30
N LEU A 303 -23.69 16.75 2.92
CA LEU A 303 -22.63 16.38 3.85
C LEU A 303 -21.62 17.50 4.04
N LYS A 304 -21.44 17.90 5.30
CA LYS A 304 -20.55 18.99 5.69
C LYS A 304 -19.10 18.65 5.38
N GLY A 305 -18.44 19.56 4.66
CA GLY A 305 -17.01 19.49 4.35
C GLY A 305 -16.65 18.55 3.21
N ARG A 306 -17.63 17.91 2.55
CA ARG A 306 -17.38 17.05 1.39
C ARG A 306 -16.94 17.90 0.18
N PRO A 307 -15.80 17.61 -0.46
CA PRO A 307 -15.45 18.27 -1.72
C PRO A 307 -16.34 17.79 -2.87
N ALA A 308 -16.34 18.54 -3.98
CA ALA A 308 -17.11 18.19 -5.16
C ALA A 308 -16.40 17.11 -6.00
N PHE A 309 -16.92 15.88 -5.92
CA PHE A 309 -16.52 14.74 -6.75
C PHE A 309 -17.66 13.70 -6.79
N GLU A 310 -17.49 12.66 -7.62
CA GLU A 310 -18.41 11.52 -7.74
C GLU A 310 -18.77 10.90 -6.39
N ALA A 311 -19.93 10.24 -6.29
CA ALA A 311 -20.31 9.53 -5.06
C ALA A 311 -19.29 8.44 -4.67
N ASP A 312 -19.01 8.37 -3.38
CA ASP A 312 -18.18 7.36 -2.71
C ASP A 312 -19.01 6.57 -1.70
N ASP A 313 -18.58 5.35 -1.41
CA ASP A 313 -19.27 4.43 -0.51
C ASP A 313 -19.38 5.00 0.92
N GLN A 314 -18.34 5.68 1.42
CA GLN A 314 -18.34 6.28 2.75
C GLN A 314 -19.42 7.34 2.91
N SER A 315 -19.45 8.32 2.00
CA SER A 315 -20.42 9.40 1.99
C SER A 315 -21.84 8.87 1.79
N ALA A 316 -22.03 7.89 0.90
CA ALA A 316 -23.33 7.27 0.69
C ALA A 316 -23.84 6.57 1.96
N LEU A 317 -22.98 5.85 2.69
CA LEU A 317 -23.37 5.23 3.96
C LEU A 317 -23.74 6.28 5.00
N ILE A 318 -22.94 7.35 5.14
CA ILE A 318 -23.24 8.45 6.06
C ILE A 318 -24.60 9.05 5.74
N TYR A 319 -24.86 9.34 4.46
CA TYR A 319 -26.13 9.89 4.01
C TYR A 319 -27.31 8.98 4.37
N LEU A 320 -27.17 7.67 4.21
CA LEU A 320 -28.22 6.70 4.58
C LEU A 320 -28.46 6.63 6.09
N LEU A 321 -27.43 6.80 6.92
CA LEU A 321 -27.55 6.72 8.37
C LEU A 321 -28.19 7.96 9.01
N ILE A 322 -28.18 9.10 8.30
CA ILE A 322 -28.75 10.37 8.77
C ILE A 322 -30.08 10.74 8.09
N SER A 323 -30.50 9.97 7.08
CA SER A 323 -31.78 10.14 6.36
C SER A 323 -32.92 9.39 7.03
#